data_AF-A0A2J5NF82-F1
#
_entry.id   AF-A0A2J5NF82-F1
#
_cell.length_a   1.000
_cell.length_b   1.000
_cell.length_c   1.000
_cell.angle_alpha   90.00
_cell.angle_beta   90.00
_cell.angle_gamma   90.00
#
_symmetry.space_group_name_H-M   'P 1'
#
loop_
_entity.id
_entity.type
_entity.pdbx_description
1 polymer ?
#
loop_
_entity_poly.entity_id
_entity_poly.type
_entity_poly.pdbx_seq_one_letter_code
_entity_poly.pdbx_strand_id
1 'polypeptide(L)' 'LSWSETTVQAAGVSWHIRWQGVETDLPQLRALDVEVRRAKSDKMPVSSLRTYVTPP' A
#
# COMPACT_ATOMS: atom_id res chain seq x y z
N LEU A 1 4.00 12.34 3.90
CA LEU A 1 3.10 11.16 3.84
C LEU A 1 3.85 9.99 4.47
N SER A 2 3.28 9.35 5.48
CA SER A 2 3.90 8.22 6.20
C SER A 2 3.24 6.91 5.79
N TRP A 3 3.99 5.81 5.87
CA TRP A 3 3.42 4.47 5.71
C TRP A 3 2.49 4.13 6.87
N SER A 4 1.32 3.62 6.52
CA SER A 4 0.42 2.90 7.42
C SER A 4 0.53 1.41 7.11
N GLU A 5 0.23 0.56 8.10
CA GLU A 5 0.33 -0.89 7.94
C GLU A 5 -0.76 -1.65 8.68
N THR A 6 -1.05 -2.85 8.19
CA THR A 6 -1.93 -3.83 8.83
C THR A 6 -1.48 -5.24 8.53
N THR A 7 -2.09 -6.22 9.21
CA THR A 7 -1.91 -7.64 8.94
C THR A 7 -3.26 -8.29 8.72
N VAL A 8 -3.39 -9.07 7.66
CA VAL A 8 -4.64 -9.72 7.25
C VAL A 8 -4.42 -11.22 7.11
N GLN A 9 -5.37 -12.03 7.58
CA GLN A 9 -5.42 -13.46 7.32
C GLN A 9 -6.22 -13.72 6.04
N ALA A 10 -5.60 -14.34 5.04
CA ALA A 10 -6.26 -14.69 3.78
C ALA A 10 -5.64 -15.97 3.19
N ALA A 11 -6.49 -16.87 2.70
CA ALA A 11 -6.08 -18.19 2.17
C ALA A 11 -5.20 -19.00 3.15
N GLY A 12 -5.47 -18.89 4.46
CA GLY A 12 -4.69 -19.58 5.50
C GLY A 12 -3.29 -19.00 5.75
N VAL A 13 -2.98 -17.83 5.19
CA VAL A 13 -1.68 -17.16 5.32
C VAL A 13 -1.86 -15.76 5.93
N SER A 14 -0.93 -15.39 6.81
CA SER A 14 -0.81 -14.02 7.31
C SER A 14 -0.07 -13.14 6.31
N TRP A 15 -0.71 -12.06 5.87
CA TRP A 15 -0.13 -11.09 4.95
C TRP A 15 0.10 -9.75 5.63
N HIS A 16 1.27 -9.16 5.41
CA HIS A 16 1.58 -7.82 5.89
C HIS A 16 1.36 -6.84 4.76
N ILE A 17 0.44 -5.90 4.97
CA ILE A 17 0.07 -4.90 3.98
C ILE A 17 0.51 -3.55 4.52
N ARG A 18 1.16 -2.75 3.68
CA ARG A 18 1.45 -1.34 3.98
C ARG A 18 1.00 -0.45 2.84
N TRP A 19 0.57 0.76 3.17
CA TRP A 19 0.18 1.75 2.18
C TRP A 19 0.62 3.15 2.56
N GLN A 20 0.84 4.00 1.57
CA GLN A 20 1.12 5.42 1.75
C GLN A 20 0.43 6.22 0.67
N GLY A 21 -0.08 7.40 1.02
CA GLY A 21 -0.43 8.38 0.01
C GLY A 21 0.84 8.93 -0.65
N VAL A 22 0.74 9.30 -1.91
CA VAL A 22 1.82 9.88 -2.71
C VAL A 22 1.28 11.13 -3.40
N GLU A 23 2.02 12.23 -3.30
CA GLU A 23 1.69 13.46 -4.02
C GLU A 23 1.80 13.23 -5.52
N THR A 24 0.94 13.90 -6.27
CA THR A 24 0.96 13.89 -7.73
C THR A 24 0.99 15.33 -8.22
N ASP A 25 1.47 15.53 -9.45
CA ASP A 25 1.52 16.85 -10.08
C ASP A 25 0.10 17.38 -10.42
N LEU A 26 -0.92 16.53 -10.34
CA LEU A 26 -2.33 16.88 -10.53
C LEU A 26 -2.98 17.14 -9.16
N PRO A 27 -3.28 18.39 -8.79
CA PRO A 27 -3.81 18.71 -7.45
C PRO A 27 -5.13 18.01 -7.12
N GLN A 28 -5.92 17.67 -8.14
CA GLN A 28 -7.18 16.95 -8.03
C GLN A 28 -7.01 15.44 -7.80
N LEU A 29 -5.79 14.90 -7.86
CA LEU A 29 -5.50 13.49 -7.64
C LEU A 29 -4.50 13.29 -6.49
N ARG A 30 -4.74 12.24 -5.72
CA ARG A 30 -3.76 11.63 -4.83
C ARG A 30 -3.48 10.22 -5.30
N ALA A 31 -2.21 9.83 -5.33
CA ALA A 31 -1.85 8.44 -5.54
C ALA A 31 -1.84 7.71 -4.19
N LEU A 32 -2.16 6.42 -4.21
CA LEU A 32 -2.04 5.51 -3.08
C LEU A 32 -1.18 4.32 -3.53
N ASP A 33 -0.03 4.17 -2.90
CA ASP A 33 0.81 2.99 -3.06
C ASP A 33 0.40 1.95 -2.02
N VAL A 34 0.24 0.71 -2.46
CA VAL A 34 -0.05 -0.45 -1.62
C VAL A 34 0.96 -1.54 -1.91
N GLU A 35 1.53 -2.11 -0.85
CA GLU A 35 2.43 -3.26 -0.94
C GLU A 35 1.92 -4.41 -0.08
N VAL A 36 2.02 -5.62 -0.63
CA VAL A 36 1.72 -6.87 0.07
C VAL A 36 3.02 -7.65 0.25
N ARG A 37 3.28 -8.12 1.48
CA ARG A 37 4.50 -8.81 1.88
C ARG A 37 4.18 -10.08 2.69
N ARG A 38 5.07 -11.08 2.64
CA ARG A 38 4.94 -12.30 3.47
C ARG A 38 5.45 -12.06 4.88
N ALA A 39 6.56 -11.34 5.02
CA ALA A 39 7.09 -10.85 6.28
C ALA A 39 7.32 -9.33 6.20
N LYS A 40 7.18 -8.62 7.33
CA LYS A 40 7.39 -7.16 7.38
C LYS A 40 8.81 -6.77 6.92
N SER A 41 9.79 -7.59 7.26
CA SER A 41 11.22 -7.39 6.95
C SER A 41 11.60 -7.71 5.49
N ASP A 42 10.67 -8.25 4.68
CA ASP A 42 10.97 -8.57 3.29
C ASP A 42 11.41 -7.32 2.53
N LYS A 43 12.51 -7.40 1.77
CA LYS A 43 13.03 -6.22 1.05
C LYS A 43 12.15 -5.83 -0.13
N MET A 44 11.51 -6.81 -0.78
CA MET A 44 10.61 -6.60 -1.91
C MET A 44 9.21 -7.13 -1.60
N PRO A 45 8.16 -6.42 -2.01
CA PRO A 45 6.80 -6.92 -1.89
C PRO A 45 6.55 -8.08 -2.86
N VAL A 46 5.63 -8.97 -2.51
CA VAL A 46 5.15 -10.00 -3.45
C VAL A 46 4.25 -9.40 -4.52
N SER A 47 3.60 -8.28 -4.20
CA SER A 47 2.79 -7.51 -5.13
C SER A 47 2.73 -6.05 -4.69
N SER A 48 2.70 -5.16 -5.67
CA SER A 48 2.57 -3.72 -5.48
C SER A 48 1.49 -3.18 -6.40
N LEU A 49 0.68 -2.26 -5.89
CA LEU A 49 -0.36 -1.57 -6.63
C LEU A 49 -0.24 -0.07 -6.39
N ARG A 50 -0.33 0.72 -7.46
CA ARG A 50 -0.62 2.15 -7.38
C ARG A 50 -2.01 2.40 -7.91
N THR A 51 -2.82 3.11 -7.12
CA THR A 51 -4.13 3.61 -7.54
C THR A 51 -4.21 5.12 -7.35
N TYR A 52 -5.20 5.75 -7.97
CA TYR A 52 -5.43 7.19 -7.90
C TYR A 52 -6.83 7.44 -7.36
N VAL A 53 -6.92 8.37 -6.41
CA VAL A 53 -8.18 8.77 -5.78
C VAL A 53 -8.36 10.27 -5.97
N THR A 54 -9.60 10.67 -6.21
CA THR A 54 -10.00 12.07 -6.08
C THR A 54 -10.31 12.35 -4.61
N PRO A 55 -9.87 13.49 -4.05
CA PRO A 55 -10.35 13.94 -2.75
C PRO A 55 -11.89 14.00 -2.75
N PRO A 56 -12.55 13.69 -1.61
CA PRO A 56 -14.00 13.82 -1.48
C PRO A 56 -14.46 15.27 -1.65
#